data_AF-A0A535TVI1-F1
#
_entry.id   AF-A0A535TVI1-F1
#
_cell.length_a   1.000
_cell.length_b   1.000
_cell.length_c   1.000
_cell.angle_alpha   90.00
_cell.angle_beta   90.00
_cell.angle_gamma   90.00
#
_symmetry.space_group_name_H-M   'P 1'
#
loop_
_entity.id
_entity.type
_entity.pdbx_description
1 polymer ?
#
loop_
_entity_poly.entity_id
_entity_poly.type
_entity_poly.pdbx_seq_one_letter_code
_entity_poly.pdbx_strand_id
1 'polypeptide(L)'
;MIASRERIGMKMIPLGPGSPRQILKALGRNELVALASDLYSGDRGVRVPFFNRPALFPSGPAAIALKTGAPILPVWCRRQTDNVYIAEIEAPIEVSRTGDTQRDIQVTTERIVRFFERIIRREPDQWLVFMPVWRLEQAPQPPAPPMQPVLDPS
;
A
#
# COMPACT_ATOMS: atom_id res chain seq x y z
N MET A 1 -9.62 -11.35 12.21
CA MET A 1 -8.47 -10.83 11.42
C MET A 1 -7.35 -10.27 12.30
N ILE A 2 -7.63 -9.49 13.36
CA ILE A 2 -6.61 -8.99 14.31
C ILE A 2 -6.00 -10.12 15.16
N ALA A 3 -6.83 -10.92 15.83
CA ALA A 3 -6.37 -12.04 16.66
C ALA A 3 -5.47 -13.05 15.90
N SER A 4 -5.73 -13.27 14.61
CA SER A 4 -4.89 -14.13 13.76
C SER A 4 -3.48 -13.55 13.54
N ARG A 5 -3.35 -12.22 13.48
CA ARG A 5 -2.08 -11.50 13.31
C ARG A 5 -1.31 -11.40 14.63
N GLU A 6 -2.01 -11.21 15.73
CA GLU A 6 -1.41 -11.20 17.07
C GLU A 6 -0.88 -12.58 17.47
N ARG A 7 -1.58 -13.65 17.08
CA ARG A 7 -1.14 -15.03 17.31
C ARG A 7 0.20 -15.37 16.63
N ILE A 8 0.55 -14.68 15.55
CA ILE A 8 1.84 -14.81 14.87
C ILE A 8 2.85 -13.74 15.29
N GLY A 9 2.59 -13.03 16.39
CA GLY A 9 3.50 -12.05 16.99
C GLY A 9 3.42 -10.64 16.41
N MET A 10 2.48 -10.34 15.50
CA MET A 10 2.32 -8.98 14.97
C MET A 10 1.60 -8.08 15.97
N LYS A 11 2.14 -6.89 16.19
CA LYS A 11 1.43 -5.81 16.88
C LYS A 11 0.67 -4.95 15.86
N MET A 12 -0.65 -4.91 16.01
CA MET A 12 -1.50 -4.10 15.13
C MET A 12 -1.53 -2.64 15.59
N ILE A 13 -1.25 -1.70 14.68
CA ILE A 13 -1.47 -0.27 14.90
C ILE A 13 -2.80 0.11 14.22
N PRO A 14 -3.84 0.48 14.97
CA PRO A 14 -5.10 0.93 14.38
C PRO A 14 -4.91 2.18 13.53
N LEU A 15 -5.66 2.31 12.44
CA LEU A 15 -5.70 3.53 11.64
C LEU A 15 -6.44 4.64 12.41
N GLY A 16 -5.82 5.82 12.49
CA GLY A 16 -6.38 6.98 13.16
C GLY A 16 -5.33 8.06 13.46
N PRO A 17 -5.72 9.16 14.13
CA PRO A 17 -4.82 10.28 14.42
C PRO A 17 -3.56 9.89 15.21
N GLY A 18 -3.64 8.82 16.01
CA GLY A 18 -2.51 8.31 16.81
C GLY A 18 -1.55 7.38 16.07
N SER A 19 -1.89 6.86 14.89
CA SER A 19 -1.06 5.86 14.19
C SER A 19 0.33 6.38 13.85
N PRO A 20 0.51 7.61 13.31
CA PRO A 20 1.84 8.12 12.99
C PRO A 20 2.77 8.13 14.20
N ARG A 21 2.28 8.56 15.37
CA ARG A 21 3.07 8.56 16.61
C ARG A 21 3.52 7.16 17.01
N GLN A 22 2.63 6.17 16.89
CA GLN A 22 2.95 4.79 17.23
C GLN A 22 3.99 4.18 16.28
N ILE A 23 3.86 4.45 14.98
CA ILE A 23 4.82 4.02 13.96
C ILE A 23 6.21 4.61 14.24
N LEU A 24 6.29 5.92 14.47
CA LEU A 24 7.57 6.59 14.79
C LEU A 24 8.19 6.01 16.07
N LYS A 25 7.38 5.72 17.09
CA LYS A 25 7.86 5.10 18.34
C LYS A 25 8.36 3.67 18.13
N ALA A 26 7.74 2.90 17.23
CA ALA A 26 8.17 1.54 16.89
C ALA A 26 9.52 1.56 16.16
N LEU A 27 9.64 2.38 15.12
CA LEU A 27 10.89 2.55 14.39
C LEU A 27 12.01 3.09 15.28
N GLY A 28 11.70 4.01 16.20
CA GLY A 28 12.66 4.48 17.21
C GLY A 28 13.13 3.41 18.21
N ARG A 29 12.41 2.29 18.34
CA ARG A 29 12.84 1.10 19.08
C ARG A 29 13.52 0.05 18.19
N ASN A 30 13.88 0.42 16.96
CA ASN A 30 14.46 -0.48 15.95
C ASN A 30 13.55 -1.68 15.61
N GLU A 31 12.22 -1.49 15.71
CA GLU A 31 11.23 -2.49 15.31
C GLU A 31 10.91 -2.37 13.80
N LEU A 32 10.41 -3.45 13.20
CA LEU A 32 9.91 -3.45 11.82
C LEU A 32 8.46 -2.95 11.77
N VAL A 33 8.14 -2.16 10.76
CA VAL A 33 6.76 -1.72 10.46
C VAL A 33 6.39 -2.19 9.05
N ALA A 34 5.40 -3.08 8.96
CA ALA A 34 4.86 -3.54 7.68
C ALA A 34 3.68 -2.66 7.25
N LEU A 35 3.70 -2.21 5.99
CA LEU A 35 2.65 -1.39 5.37
C LEU A 35 2.20 -2.05 4.08
N ALA A 36 0.90 -2.30 3.93
CA ALA A 36 0.30 -2.55 2.61
C ALA A 36 0.25 -1.21 1.87
N SER A 37 0.81 -1.14 0.66
CA SER A 37 1.04 0.14 -0.05
C SER A 37 0.81 0.08 -1.55
N ASP A 38 0.26 -1.02 -2.04
CA ASP A 38 -0.04 -1.30 -3.44
C ASP A 38 -1.40 -0.74 -3.90
N LEU A 39 -2.28 -0.35 -2.96
CA LEU A 39 -3.59 0.23 -3.23
C LEU A 39 -3.87 1.43 -2.32
N TYR A 40 -4.61 2.42 -2.84
CA TYR A 40 -5.01 3.60 -2.07
C TYR A 40 -6.46 4.00 -2.37
N SER A 41 -7.26 4.13 -1.31
CA SER A 41 -8.68 4.48 -1.40
C SER A 41 -8.99 5.95 -1.07
N GLY A 42 -8.05 6.70 -0.48
CA GLY A 42 -8.25 8.09 -0.05
C GLY A 42 -8.11 9.14 -1.15
N ASP A 43 -8.23 10.41 -0.76
CA ASP A 43 -8.16 11.61 -1.59
C ASP A 43 -6.79 12.31 -1.58
N ARG A 44 -6.03 12.16 -0.49
CA ARG A 44 -4.75 12.85 -0.25
C ARG A 44 -3.52 11.98 -0.54
N GLY A 45 -3.63 11.12 -1.55
CA GLY A 45 -2.53 10.28 -2.02
C GLY A 45 -1.53 11.06 -2.87
N VAL A 46 -0.41 10.42 -3.18
CA VAL A 46 0.55 10.92 -4.18
C VAL A 46 0.10 10.47 -5.55
N ARG A 47 -0.05 11.41 -6.49
CA ARG A 47 -0.35 11.07 -7.88
C ARG A 47 0.94 10.66 -8.59
N VAL A 48 1.00 9.42 -9.06
CA VAL A 48 2.17 8.84 -9.72
C VAL A 48 1.75 8.06 -10.98
N PRO A 49 2.63 7.94 -11.99
CA PRO A 49 2.39 7.02 -13.10
C PRO A 49 2.39 5.57 -12.59
N PHE A 50 1.36 4.82 -12.94
CA PHE A 50 1.23 3.39 -12.72
C PHE A 50 0.68 2.72 -13.98
N PHE A 51 1.50 1.90 -14.62
CA PHE A 51 1.34 1.37 -15.97
C PHE A 51 1.00 2.48 -16.98
N ASN A 52 1.81 3.54 -16.99
CA ASN A 52 1.68 4.73 -17.85
C ASN A 52 0.37 5.52 -17.68
N ARG A 53 -0.36 5.29 -16.59
CA ARG A 53 -1.61 6.00 -16.27
C ARG A 53 -1.54 6.60 -14.87
N PRO A 54 -2.10 7.81 -14.65
CA PRO A 54 -2.05 8.44 -13.34
C PRO A 54 -2.90 7.68 -12.32
N ALA A 55 -2.31 7.29 -11.19
CA ALA A 55 -2.98 6.67 -10.06
C ALA A 55 -2.57 7.33 -8.74
N LEU A 56 -3.39 7.18 -7.70
CA LEU A 56 -3.05 7.63 -6.35
C LEU A 56 -2.44 6.48 -5.56
N PHE A 57 -1.33 6.76 -4.88
CA PHE A 57 -0.64 5.83 -3.98
C PHE A 57 -0.44 6.46 -2.60
N PRO A 58 -0.30 5.66 -1.52
CA PRO A 58 -0.12 6.20 -0.19
C PRO A 58 1.24 6.92 -0.07
N SER A 59 1.22 8.15 0.45
CA SER A 59 2.46 8.90 0.78
C SER A 59 3.18 8.37 2.03
N GLY A 60 2.48 7.57 2.84
CA GLY A 60 2.92 7.11 4.16
C GLY A 60 4.33 6.51 4.18
N PRO A 61 4.64 5.47 3.37
CA PRO A 61 5.95 4.83 3.37
C PRO A 61 7.10 5.81 3.13
N ALA A 62 6.98 6.64 2.08
CA ALA A 62 7.98 7.65 1.73
C ALA A 62 8.12 8.72 2.83
N ALA A 63 7.01 9.23 3.35
CA ALA A 63 7.01 10.24 4.41
C ALA A 63 7.63 9.71 5.72
N ILE A 64 7.33 8.47 6.08
CA ILE A 64 7.90 7.81 7.28
C ILE A 64 9.41 7.63 7.12
N ALA A 65 9.86 7.11 5.98
CA ALA A 65 11.28 6.88 5.72
C ALA A 65 12.08 8.18 5.65
N LEU A 66 11.52 9.22 5.02
CA LEU A 66 12.12 10.55 4.97
C LEU A 66 12.31 11.12 6.39
N LYS A 67 11.27 11.04 7.23
CA LYS A 67 11.27 11.58 8.60
C LYS A 67 12.16 10.81 9.57
N THR A 68 12.24 9.49 9.44
CA THR A 68 12.91 8.63 10.42
C THR A 68 14.33 8.21 10.03
N GLY A 69 14.67 8.29 8.74
CA GLY A 69 15.90 7.67 8.24
C GLY A 69 15.78 6.16 8.00
N ALA A 70 14.66 5.53 8.37
CA ALA A 70 14.49 4.09 8.19
C ALA A 70 14.51 3.69 6.70
N PRO A 71 15.15 2.57 6.35
CA PRO A 71 15.13 2.05 4.98
C PRO A 71 13.72 1.53 4.62
N ILE A 72 13.36 1.66 3.34
CA ILE A 72 12.16 1.02 2.80
C ILE A 72 12.62 -0.30 2.17
N LEU A 73 12.24 -1.41 2.79
CA LEU A 73 12.45 -2.75 2.22
C LEU A 73 11.21 -3.16 1.43
N PRO A 74 11.28 -3.23 0.09
CA PRO A 74 10.16 -3.70 -0.70
C PRO A 74 10.01 -5.21 -0.54
N VAL A 75 8.79 -5.65 -0.26
CA VAL A 75 8.45 -7.04 -0.02
C VAL A 75 7.27 -7.42 -0.90
N TRP A 76 7.32 -8.61 -1.46
CA TRP A 76 6.17 -9.21 -2.12
C TRP A 76 6.06 -10.69 -1.74
N CYS A 77 4.84 -11.20 -1.79
CA CYS A 77 4.54 -12.59 -1.48
C CYS A 77 3.78 -13.21 -2.64
N ARG A 78 4.17 -14.42 -3.04
CA ARG A 78 3.44 -15.21 -4.03
C ARG A 78 3.09 -16.57 -3.49
N ARG A 79 2.03 -17.13 -4.05
CA ARG A 79 1.63 -18.51 -3.81
C ARG A 79 2.31 -19.41 -4.86
N GLN A 80 2.89 -20.50 -4.40
CA GLN A 80 3.36 -21.61 -5.22
C GLN A 80 2.35 -22.77 -5.19
N THR A 81 2.69 -23.89 -5.84
CA THR A 81 1.94 -25.13 -5.71
C THR A 81 1.89 -25.59 -4.25
N ASP A 82 0.97 -26.51 -3.94
CA ASP A 82 0.92 -27.20 -2.65
C ASP A 82 0.77 -26.29 -1.41
N ASN A 83 0.14 -25.13 -1.58
CA ASN A 83 -0.08 -24.12 -0.54
C ASN A 83 1.22 -23.54 0.07
N VAL A 84 2.33 -23.61 -0.66
CA VAL A 84 3.57 -22.94 -0.27
C VAL A 84 3.50 -21.47 -0.63
N TYR A 85 4.00 -20.60 0.25
CA TYR A 85 4.13 -19.16 -0.02
C TYR A 85 5.59 -18.75 0.07
N ILE A 86 6.05 -17.96 -0.89
CA ILE A 86 7.38 -17.36 -0.86
C ILE A 86 7.22 -15.86 -0.65
N ALA A 87 7.87 -15.35 0.39
CA ALA A 87 8.07 -13.93 0.62
C ALA A 87 9.49 -13.58 0.18
N GLU A 88 9.62 -12.60 -0.71
CA GLU A 88 10.92 -12.13 -1.19
C GLU A 88 11.07 -10.66 -0.81
N ILE A 89 12.25 -10.33 -0.31
CA ILE A 89 12.64 -8.98 0.08
C ILE A 89 13.77 -8.56 -0.86
N GLU A 90 13.63 -7.41 -1.51
CA GLU A 90 14.68 -6.89 -2.39
C GLU A 90 15.53 -5.82 -1.69
N ALA A 91 16.53 -5.32 -2.42
CA ALA A 91 17.36 -4.22 -1.97
C ALA A 91 16.50 -3.01 -1.53
N PRO A 92 16.94 -2.26 -0.50
CA PRO A 92 16.21 -1.09 -0.04
C PRO A 92 15.94 -0.10 -1.18
N ILE A 93 14.71 0.43 -1.21
CA ILE A 93 14.37 1.54 -2.11
C ILE A 93 15.08 2.80 -1.62
N GLU A 94 15.81 3.44 -2.52
CA GLU A 94 16.48 4.70 -2.25
C GLU A 94 15.45 5.81 -1.96
N VAL A 95 15.60 6.47 -0.81
CA VAL A 95 14.76 7.60 -0.39
C VAL A 95 15.39 8.89 -0.89
N SER A 96 14.63 9.71 -1.61
CA SER A 96 15.06 11.05 -2.03
C SER A 96 15.17 11.97 -0.81
N ARG A 97 16.25 12.75 -0.73
CA ARG A 97 16.56 13.66 0.40
C ARG A 97 17.16 14.98 -0.09
N THR A 98 16.41 15.68 -0.94
CA THR A 98 16.82 16.95 -1.55
C THR A 98 16.55 18.15 -0.63
N GLY A 99 15.73 17.97 0.40
CA GLY A 99 15.29 19.04 1.31
C GLY A 99 13.91 19.60 0.95
N ASP A 100 13.44 19.37 -0.28
CA ASP A 100 12.04 19.57 -0.65
C ASP A 100 11.23 18.33 -0.26
N THR A 101 10.54 18.42 0.87
CA THR A 101 9.78 17.30 1.43
C THR A 101 8.71 16.78 0.46
N GLN A 102 8.02 17.65 -0.28
CA GLN A 102 6.96 17.21 -1.19
C GLN A 102 7.56 16.48 -2.39
N ARG A 103 8.63 17.04 -2.96
CA ARG A 103 9.36 16.41 -4.07
C ARG A 103 9.98 15.08 -3.66
N ASP A 104 10.56 15.02 -2.46
CA ASP A 104 11.20 13.82 -1.94
C ASP A 104 10.19 12.68 -1.72
N ILE A 105 9.01 13.00 -1.20
CA ILE A 105 7.90 12.05 -1.08
C ILE A 105 7.45 11.59 -2.47
N GLN A 106 7.24 12.51 -3.41
CA GLN A 106 6.83 12.19 -4.78
C GLN A 106 7.79 11.20 -5.45
N VAL A 107 9.09 11.51 -5.49
CA VAL A 107 10.11 10.69 -6.16
C VAL A 107 10.25 9.33 -5.48
N THR A 108 10.24 9.30 -4.15
CA THR A 108 10.35 8.04 -3.41
C THR A 108 9.12 7.16 -3.65
N THR A 109 7.91 7.72 -3.68
CA THR A 109 6.70 6.96 -4.01
C THR A 109 6.73 6.44 -5.45
N GLU A 110 7.21 7.22 -6.42
CA GLU A 110 7.39 6.73 -7.81
C GLU A 110 8.33 5.51 -7.87
N ARG A 111 9.42 5.50 -7.08
CA ARG A 111 10.34 4.35 -6.99
C ARG A 111 9.64 3.11 -6.39
N ILE A 112 8.80 3.29 -5.37
CA ILE A 112 7.95 2.23 -4.81
C ILE A 112 6.98 1.68 -5.87
N VAL A 113 6.35 2.56 -6.64
CA VAL A 113 5.39 2.14 -7.67
C VAL A 113 6.07 1.38 -8.80
N ARG A 114 7.29 1.78 -9.21
CA ARG A 114 8.09 1.00 -10.18
C ARG A 114 8.41 -0.41 -9.68
N PHE A 115 8.64 -0.58 -8.38
CA PHE A 115 8.78 -1.91 -7.78
C PHE A 115 7.49 -2.71 -7.99
N PHE A 116 6.31 -2.16 -7.64
CA PHE A 116 5.04 -2.85 -7.87
C PHE A 116 4.80 -3.19 -9.34
N GLU A 117 5.02 -2.25 -10.27
CA GLU A 117 4.87 -2.50 -11.71
C GLU A 117 5.72 -3.69 -12.18
N ARG A 118 6.97 -3.78 -11.73
CA ARG A 118 7.87 -4.87 -12.10
C ARG A 118 7.36 -6.22 -11.59
N ILE A 119 6.91 -6.28 -10.33
CA ILE A 119 6.39 -7.52 -9.73
C ILE A 119 5.07 -7.93 -10.38
N ILE A 120 4.14 -6.99 -10.54
CA ILE A 120 2.83 -7.22 -11.16
C ILE A 120 2.99 -7.63 -12.62
N ARG A 121 3.95 -7.05 -13.37
CA ARG A 121 4.21 -7.49 -14.75
C ARG A 121 4.78 -8.91 -14.80
N ARG A 122 5.55 -9.32 -13.80
CA ARG A 122 6.13 -10.66 -13.73
C ARG A 122 5.07 -11.71 -13.38
N GLU A 123 4.20 -11.43 -12.42
CA GLU A 123 3.19 -12.37 -11.90
C GLU A 123 1.83 -11.66 -11.71
N PRO A 124 1.13 -11.31 -12.80
CA PRO A 124 -0.08 -10.48 -12.74
C PRO A 124 -1.25 -11.19 -12.04
N ASP A 125 -1.33 -12.51 -12.14
CA ASP A 125 -2.34 -13.36 -11.51
C ASP A 125 -2.21 -13.44 -9.98
N GLN A 126 -1.04 -13.10 -9.45
CA GLN A 126 -0.77 -13.09 -8.00
C GLN A 126 -1.12 -11.76 -7.33
N TRP A 127 -1.44 -10.72 -8.11
CA TRP A 127 -1.82 -9.42 -7.56
C TRP A 127 -3.33 -9.37 -7.24
N LEU A 128 -3.64 -9.42 -5.94
CA LEU A 128 -5.02 -9.45 -5.44
C LEU A 128 -5.66 -8.06 -5.41
N VAL A 129 -6.06 -7.56 -6.58
CA VAL A 129 -6.75 -6.27 -6.73
C VAL A 129 -8.24 -6.47 -7.06
N PHE A 130 -9.10 -6.07 -6.14
CA PHE A 130 -10.57 -6.15 -6.30
C PHE A 130 -11.22 -4.77 -6.47
N MET A 131 -10.44 -3.69 -6.35
CA MET A 131 -10.92 -2.31 -6.39
C MET A 131 -10.34 -1.59 -7.60
N PRO A 132 -11.07 -0.62 -8.20
CA PRO A 132 -10.51 0.18 -9.29
C PRO A 132 -9.29 0.98 -8.84
N VAL A 133 -8.18 0.84 -9.57
CA VAL A 133 -6.94 1.58 -9.28
C VAL A 133 -6.98 2.97 -9.89
N TRP A 134 -7.40 3.09 -11.15
CA TRP A 134 -7.45 4.36 -11.90
C TRP A 134 -8.78 5.10 -11.72
N ARG A 135 -9.12 5.45 -10.47
CA ARG A 135 -10.34 6.20 -10.14
C ARG A 135 -10.34 7.65 -10.61
N LEU A 136 -9.17 8.22 -10.87
CA LEU A 136 -9.01 9.57 -11.39
C LEU A 136 -9.63 9.76 -12.79
N GLU A 137 -9.88 8.67 -13.50
CA GLU A 137 -10.49 8.68 -14.84
C GLU A 137 -11.97 8.28 -14.81
N GLN A 138 -12.51 7.86 -13.66
CA GLN A 138 -13.91 7.47 -13.55
C GLN A 138 -14.79 8.72 -13.39
N ALA A 139 -15.68 8.97 -14.35
CA ALA A 139 -16.79 9.90 -14.18
C ALA A 139 -17.61 9.53 -12.94
N PRO A 140 -18.29 10.48 -12.25
CA PRO A 140 -19.10 10.15 -11.09
C PRO A 140 -20.06 9.02 -11.42
N GLN A 141 -19.97 7.92 -10.69
CA GLN A 141 -20.92 6.82 -10.86
C GLN A 141 -22.30 7.33 -10.42
N PRO A 142 -23.35 7.24 -11.25
CA PRO A 142 -24.68 7.57 -10.78
C PRO A 142 -25.00 6.71 -9.55
N PRO A 143 -25.76 7.26 -8.58
CA PRO A 143 -26.09 6.53 -7.36
C PRO A 143 -26.68 5.17 -7.72
N ALA A 144 -26.24 4.12 -7.00
CA ALA A 144 -26.78 2.79 -7.21
C ALA A 144 -28.31 2.82 -7.08
N PRO A 145 -29.05 2.17 -7.99
CA PRO A 145 -30.49 2.08 -7.86
C PRO A 145 -30.82 1.44 -6.50
N PRO A 146 -31.90 1.87 -5.82
CA PRO A 146 -32.29 1.30 -4.54
C PRO A 146 -32.43 -0.22 -4.69
N MET A 147 -31.79 -0.97 -3.80
CA MET A 147 -31.94 -2.42 -3.75
C MET A 147 -33.43 -2.74 -3.60
N GLN A 148 -34.01 -3.35 -4.63
CA GLN A 148 -35.38 -3.83 -4.54
C GLN A 148 -35.40 -4.97 -3.51
N PRO A 149 -36.38 -4.99 -2.60
CA PRO A 149 -36.53 -6.11 -1.68
C PRO A 149 -36.68 -7.38 -2.51
N VAL A 150 -35.82 -8.36 -2.20
CA VAL A 150 -35.96 -9.72 -2.73
C VAL A 150 -37.32 -10.22 -2.25
N LEU A 151 -38.28 -10.32 -3.16
CA LEU A 151 -39.53 -11.03 -2.88
C LEU A 151 -39.17 -12.50 -2.75
N ASP A 152 -39.39 -13.07 -1.56
CA ASP A 152 -39.27 -14.50 -1.34
C ASP A 152 -40.24 -15.23 -2.29
N PRO A 153 -39.81 -16.30 -2.97
CA PRO A 153 -40.71 -17.11 -3.77
C PRO A 153 -41.70 -17.82 -2.83
N SER A 154 -42.98 -17.75 -3.19
CA SER A 154 -44.11 -18.40 -2.51
C SER A 154 -44.03 -19.92 -2.53
#